data_AF-A0A2E3D3K4-F1
#
_entry.id   AF-A0A2E3D3K4-F1
#
_cell.length_a   1.000
_cell.length_b   1.000
_cell.length_c   1.000
_cell.angle_alpha   90.00
_cell.angle_beta   90.00
_cell.angle_gamma   90.00
#
_symmetry.space_group_name_H-M   'P 1'
#
loop_
_entity.id
_entity.type
_entity.pdbx_description
1 polymer ?
#
loop_
_entity_poly.entity_id
_entity_poly.type
_entity_poly.pdbx_seq_one_letter_code
_entity_poly.pdbx_strand_id
1 'polypeptide(L)'
;MHYSRKNQPAKHLEPELFGAAFLQLDQVIERFHPLLEDDPLLQERLETICGELKARAIERKPVEHDKSVRVIKRLEQASNHAMDVAKEDEDASTFFALANELRLCSIQFQRNLTSAT
;
A
#
# COMPACT_ATOMS: atom_id res chain seq x y z
N MET A 1 29.66 -27.08 6.46
CA MET A 1 28.21 -27.23 6.71
C MET A 1 27.46 -26.35 5.73
N HIS A 2 26.85 -26.95 4.71
CA HIS A 2 26.00 -26.24 3.74
C HIS A 2 24.60 -26.11 4.33
N TYR A 3 24.17 -24.88 4.64
CA TYR A 3 22.76 -24.63 4.90
C TYR A 3 22.03 -24.61 3.56
N SER A 4 21.47 -25.75 3.19
CA SER A 4 20.42 -25.81 2.18
C SER A 4 19.26 -24.95 2.69
N ARG A 5 19.15 -23.72 2.16
CA ARG A 5 17.93 -22.90 2.23
C ARG A 5 16.84 -23.77 1.62
N LYS A 6 16.07 -24.45 2.48
CA LYS A 6 14.88 -25.17 2.06
C LYS A 6 14.03 -24.18 1.30
N ASN A 7 13.72 -24.51 0.04
CA ASN A 7 12.62 -23.96 -0.72
C ASN A 7 11.40 -23.91 0.20
N GLN A 8 11.15 -22.77 0.84
CA GLN A 8 9.81 -22.48 1.32
C GLN A 8 8.95 -22.40 0.06
N PRO A 9 7.84 -23.14 -0.04
CA PRO A 9 6.93 -22.94 -1.15
C PRO A 9 6.59 -21.44 -1.17
N ALA A 10 6.70 -20.81 -2.35
CA ALA A 10 6.26 -19.44 -2.52
C ALA A 10 4.86 -19.34 -1.91
N LYS A 11 4.74 -18.64 -0.78
CA LYS A 11 3.48 -18.59 -0.04
C LYS A 11 2.52 -17.78 -0.88
N HIS A 12 1.54 -18.50 -1.40
CA HIS A 12 0.52 -18.05 -2.32
C HIS A 12 -0.56 -17.35 -1.48
N LEU A 13 -0.76 -16.05 -1.70
CA LEU A 13 -1.69 -15.22 -0.91
C LEU A 13 -3.10 -15.25 -1.47
N GLU A 14 -4.10 -15.27 -0.59
CA GLU A 14 -5.52 -15.20 -0.97
C GLU A 14 -5.85 -13.85 -1.65
N PRO A 15 -6.56 -13.86 -2.79
CA PRO A 15 -6.94 -12.65 -3.53
C PRO A 15 -7.76 -11.64 -2.71
N GLU A 16 -8.50 -12.12 -1.71
CA GLU A 16 -9.35 -11.33 -0.83
C GLU A 16 -8.54 -10.29 -0.02
N LEU A 17 -7.28 -10.61 0.30
CA LEU A 17 -6.38 -9.69 1.01
C LEU A 17 -6.02 -8.46 0.16
N PHE A 18 -5.92 -8.65 -1.17
CA PHE A 18 -5.72 -7.54 -2.11
C PHE A 18 -7.00 -6.73 -2.31
N GLY A 19 -8.16 -7.39 -2.28
CA GLY A 19 -9.46 -6.71 -2.35
C GLY A 19 -9.69 -5.77 -1.18
N ALA A 20 -9.40 -6.22 0.05
CA ALA A 20 -9.51 -5.37 1.24
C ALA A 20 -8.53 -4.18 1.19
N ALA A 21 -7.27 -4.43 0.82
CA ALA A 21 -6.27 -3.36 0.68
C ALA A 21 -6.62 -2.36 -0.43
N PHE A 22 -7.19 -2.84 -1.55
CA PHE A 22 -7.72 -2.00 -2.63
C PHE A 22 -8.82 -1.07 -2.10
N LEU A 23 -9.88 -1.62 -1.50
CA LEU A 23 -11.02 -0.83 -1.04
C LEU A 23 -10.62 0.21 0.00
N GLN A 24 -9.67 -0.13 0.87
CA GLN A 24 -9.15 0.82 1.85
C GLN A 24 -8.39 1.96 1.18
N LEU A 25 -7.48 1.66 0.25
CA LEU A 25 -6.71 2.69 -0.45
C LEU A 25 -7.61 3.57 -1.32
N ASP A 26 -8.59 2.98 -2.00
CA ASP A 26 -9.58 3.67 -2.83
C ASP A 26 -10.36 4.71 -2.01
N GLN A 27 -10.84 4.33 -0.82
CA GLN A 27 -11.50 5.25 0.12
C GLN A 27 -10.58 6.38 0.60
N VAL A 28 -9.29 6.09 0.81
CA VAL A 28 -8.31 7.13 1.17
C VAL A 28 -8.12 8.10 0.00
N ILE A 29 -7.96 7.60 -1.23
CA ILE A 29 -7.81 8.45 -2.42
C ILE A 29 -9.03 9.35 -2.59
N GLU A 30 -10.25 8.79 -2.50
CA GLU A 30 -11.49 9.59 -2.61
C GLU A 30 -11.59 10.66 -1.51
N ARG A 31 -11.29 10.30 -0.26
CA ARG A 31 -11.37 11.22 0.88
C ARG A 31 -10.38 12.38 0.77
N PHE A 32 -9.21 12.13 0.22
CA PHE A 32 -8.13 13.12 0.10
C PHE A 32 -7.99 13.67 -1.33
N HIS A 33 -8.94 13.42 -2.22
CA HIS A 33 -8.88 13.87 -3.62
C HIS A 33 -8.55 15.36 -3.78
N PRO A 34 -9.17 16.31 -3.04
CA PRO A 34 -8.83 17.72 -3.18
C PRO A 34 -7.36 18.03 -2.87
N LEU A 35 -6.76 17.30 -1.91
CA LEU A 35 -5.35 17.45 -1.55
C LEU A 35 -4.43 16.85 -2.62
N LEU A 36 -4.87 15.75 -3.24
CA LEU A 36 -4.10 15.05 -4.26
C LEU A 36 -4.03 15.84 -5.58
N GLU A 37 -5.03 16.68 -5.87
CA GLU A 37 -4.97 17.63 -6.99
C GLU A 37 -3.78 18.59 -6.87
N ASP A 38 -3.39 18.95 -5.64
CA ASP A 38 -2.25 19.84 -5.36
C ASP A 38 -0.89 19.11 -5.39
N ASP A 39 -0.88 17.77 -5.35
CA ASP A 39 0.31 16.93 -5.49
C ASP A 39 0.10 15.81 -6.53
N PRO A 40 0.23 16.14 -7.83
CA PRO A 40 0.01 15.19 -8.92
C PRO A 40 0.93 13.97 -8.87
N LEU A 41 2.13 14.12 -8.31
CA LEU A 41 3.08 13.01 -8.16
C LEU A 41 2.59 12.01 -7.11
N LEU A 42 2.09 12.49 -5.98
CA LEU A 42 1.48 11.64 -4.97
C LEU A 42 0.21 10.99 -5.51
N GLN A 43 -0.63 11.73 -6.22
CA GLN A 43 -1.83 11.19 -6.86
C GLN A 43 -1.50 10.03 -7.81
N GLU A 44 -0.61 10.23 -8.77
CA GLU A 44 -0.20 9.20 -9.75
C GLU A 44 0.34 7.94 -9.05
N ARG A 45 1.12 8.12 -7.98
CA ARG A 45 1.65 7.01 -7.19
C ARG A 45 0.53 6.22 -6.52
N LEU A 46 -0.43 6.89 -5.88
CA LEU A 46 -1.54 6.23 -5.20
C LEU A 46 -2.46 5.52 -6.19
N GLU A 47 -2.76 6.14 -7.33
CA GLU A 47 -3.55 5.52 -8.41
C GLU A 47 -2.85 4.28 -8.98
N THR A 48 -1.53 4.33 -9.17
CA THR A 48 -0.74 3.18 -9.63
C THR A 48 -0.80 2.02 -8.64
N ILE A 49 -0.65 2.31 -7.34
CA ILE A 49 -0.76 1.30 -6.29
C ILE A 49 -2.18 0.71 -6.23
N CYS A 50 -3.19 1.59 -6.30
CA CYS A 50 -4.61 1.20 -6.28
C CYS A 50 -4.98 0.31 -7.47
N GLY A 51 -4.55 0.69 -8.67
CA GLY A 51 -4.75 -0.10 -9.89
C GLY A 51 -4.10 -1.49 -9.81
N GLU A 52 -2.91 -1.59 -9.23
CA GLU A 52 -2.24 -2.87 -9.02
C GLU A 52 -2.95 -3.75 -7.99
N LEU A 53 -3.40 -3.18 -6.87
CA LEU A 53 -4.19 -3.89 -5.86
C LEU A 53 -5.50 -4.42 -6.47
N LYS A 54 -6.19 -3.59 -7.25
CA LYS A 54 -7.42 -3.95 -7.97
C LYS A 54 -7.18 -5.08 -8.97
N ALA A 55 -6.13 -4.98 -9.78
CA ALA A 55 -5.79 -6.02 -10.75
C ALA A 55 -5.55 -7.37 -10.05
N ARG A 56 -4.79 -7.37 -8.96
CA ARG A 56 -4.49 -8.59 -8.17
C ARG A 56 -5.73 -9.16 -7.47
N ALA A 57 -6.63 -8.31 -6.98
CA ALA A 57 -7.89 -8.75 -6.40
C ALA A 57 -8.78 -9.47 -7.44
N ILE A 58 -8.75 -9.00 -8.70
CA ILE A 58 -9.55 -9.56 -9.79
C ILE A 58 -8.92 -10.84 -10.37
N GLU A 59 -7.59 -10.89 -10.50
CA GLU A 59 -6.92 -12.04 -11.12
C GLU A 59 -7.18 -13.37 -10.39
N ARG A 60 -7.59 -13.33 -9.12
CA ARG A 60 -7.88 -14.48 -8.25
C ARG A 60 -6.80 -15.58 -8.26
N LYS A 61 -5.59 -15.21 -8.67
CA LYS A 61 -4.41 -16.06 -8.65
C LYS A 61 -3.61 -15.73 -7.43
N PRO A 62 -3.02 -16.74 -6.80
CA PRO A 62 -2.20 -16.47 -5.66
C PRO A 62 -0.95 -15.68 -6.07
N VAL A 63 -0.65 -14.66 -5.29
CA VAL A 63 0.41 -13.69 -5.58
C VAL A 63 1.66 -14.04 -4.80
N GLU A 64 2.82 -13.93 -5.45
CA GLU A 64 4.12 -14.12 -4.80
C GLU A 64 4.33 -13.10 -3.68
N HIS A 65 4.76 -13.58 -2.52
CA HIS A 65 5.02 -12.74 -1.34
C HIS A 65 5.89 -11.51 -1.64
N ASP A 66 6.97 -11.66 -2.42
CA ASP A 66 7.88 -10.56 -2.77
C ASP A 66 7.19 -9.44 -3.56
N LYS A 67 6.23 -9.81 -4.42
CA LYS A 67 5.41 -8.85 -5.16
C LYS A 67 4.46 -8.09 -4.24
N SER A 68 4.04 -8.67 -3.13
CA SER A 68 3.17 -8.03 -2.13
C SER A 68 3.96 -7.09 -1.22
N VAL A 69 5.18 -7.45 -0.85
CA VAL A 69 6.10 -6.57 -0.10
C VAL A 69 6.42 -5.29 -0.88
N ARG A 70 6.52 -5.36 -2.21
CA ARG A 70 6.70 -4.17 -3.07
C ARG A 70 5.54 -3.17 -3.00
N VAL A 71 4.31 -3.64 -2.81
CA VAL A 71 3.14 -2.77 -2.64
C VAL A 71 3.22 -2.06 -1.29
N ILE A 72 3.54 -2.78 -0.22
CA ILE A 72 3.73 -2.21 1.13
C ILE A 72 4.80 -1.12 1.11
N LYS A 73 5.97 -1.40 0.52
CA LYS A 73 7.05 -0.43 0.43
C LYS A 73 6.65 0.85 -0.31
N ARG A 74 5.82 0.74 -1.36
CA ARG A 74 5.33 1.91 -2.11
C ARG A 74 4.30 2.71 -1.30
N LEU A 75 3.44 2.06 -0.52
CA LEU A 75 2.54 2.74 0.41
C LEU A 75 3.33 3.49 1.49
N GLU A 76 4.38 2.88 2.04
CA GLU A 76 5.28 3.56 2.99
C GLU A 76 6.00 4.76 2.37
N GLN A 77 6.45 4.64 1.12
CA GLN A 77 7.06 5.76 0.39
C GLN A 77 6.07 6.91 0.16
N ALA A 78 4.83 6.60 -0.22
CA ALA A 78 3.77 7.61 -0.38
C ALA A 78 3.42 8.27 0.97
N SER A 79 3.35 7.47 2.04
CA SER A 79 3.16 7.98 3.41
C SER A 79 4.29 8.94 3.83
N ASN A 80 5.55 8.56 3.59
CA ASN A 80 6.69 9.41 3.92
C ASN A 80 6.70 10.70 3.10
N HIS A 81 6.38 10.63 1.81
CA HIS A 81 6.26 11.81 0.96
C HIS A 81 5.21 12.78 1.50
N ALA A 82 3.99 12.29 1.78
CA ALA A 82 2.94 13.12 2.39
C ALA A 82 3.37 13.69 3.74
N MET A 83 4.09 12.92 4.56
CA MET A 83 4.63 13.35 5.85
C MET A 83 5.69 14.46 5.70
N ASP A 84 6.53 14.39 4.68
CA ASP A 84 7.57 15.39 4.44
C ASP A 84 6.97 16.70 3.92
N VAL A 85 6.01 16.63 3.00
CA VAL A 85 5.19 17.80 2.60
C VAL A 85 4.51 18.41 3.81
N ALA A 86 3.94 17.59 4.69
CA ALA A 86 3.26 18.07 5.89
C ALA A 86 4.17 18.82 6.88
N LYS A 87 5.47 18.53 6.90
CA LYS A 87 6.44 19.20 7.79
C LYS A 87 6.94 20.53 7.22
N GLU A 88 6.83 20.72 5.91
CA GLU A 88 7.30 21.93 5.23
C GLU A 88 6.27 23.07 5.29
N ASP A 89 5.01 22.76 5.64
CA ASP A 89 3.89 23.70 5.69
C ASP A 89 3.16 23.63 7.04
N GLU A 90 3.10 24.76 7.76
CA GLU A 90 2.52 24.86 9.11
C GLU A 90 1.00 24.58 9.13
N ASP A 91 0.31 24.69 7.99
CA ASP A 91 -1.13 24.43 7.86
C ASP A 91 -1.44 23.06 7.22
N ALA A 92 -0.44 22.23 6.91
CA ALA A 92 -0.59 20.94 6.21
C ALA A 92 -1.12 19.78 7.06
N SER A 93 -2.04 20.07 7.98
CA SER A 93 -2.75 19.09 8.80
C SER A 93 -3.41 17.98 7.98
N THR A 94 -3.87 18.30 6.76
CA THR A 94 -4.48 17.33 5.84
C THR A 94 -3.46 16.36 5.24
N PHE A 95 -2.23 16.80 4.95
CA PHE A 95 -1.14 15.90 4.52
C PHE A 95 -0.69 14.99 5.67
N PHE A 96 -0.64 15.49 6.91
CA PHE A 96 -0.40 14.64 8.09
C PHE A 96 -1.46 13.54 8.22
N ALA A 97 -2.74 13.88 8.01
CA ALA A 97 -3.82 12.91 8.04
C ALA A 97 -3.67 11.87 6.92
N LEU A 98 -3.41 12.30 5.68
CA LEU A 98 -3.16 11.40 4.54
C LEU A 98 -1.97 10.46 4.83
N ALA A 99 -0.84 11.00 5.29
CA ALA A 99 0.34 10.22 5.62
C ALA A 99 0.04 9.11 6.65
N ASN A 100 -0.74 9.43 7.69
CA ASN A 100 -1.16 8.46 8.69
C ASN A 100 -2.08 7.38 8.11
N GLU A 101 -3.05 7.75 7.28
CA GLU A 101 -3.96 6.79 6.64
C GLU A 101 -3.21 5.83 5.69
N LEU A 102 -2.26 6.35 4.91
CA LEU A 102 -1.39 5.52 4.05
C LEU A 102 -0.50 4.57 4.87
N ARG A 103 0.01 5.02 6.02
CA ARG A 103 0.75 4.17 6.96
C ARG A 103 -0.13 3.09 7.57
N LEU A 104 -1.38 3.41 7.90
CA LEU A 104 -2.33 2.42 8.41
C LEU A 104 -2.66 1.37 7.33
N CYS A 105 -2.85 1.79 6.08
CA CYS A 105 -3.02 0.86 4.95
C CYS A 105 -1.83 -0.10 4.82
N SER A 106 -0.59 0.42 4.90
CA SER A 106 0.61 -0.43 4.76
C SER A 106 0.73 -1.44 5.91
N ILE A 107 0.50 -1.01 7.16
CA ILE A 107 0.54 -1.88 8.34
C ILE A 107 -0.55 -2.95 8.28
N GLN A 108 -1.79 -2.58 7.93
CA GLN A 108 -2.89 -3.53 7.85
C GLN A 108 -2.65 -4.53 6.73
N PHE A 109 -2.16 -4.09 5.58
CA PHE A 109 -1.82 -5.01 4.50
C PHE A 109 -0.67 -5.94 4.90
N GLN A 110 0.38 -5.43 5.55
CA GLN A 110 1.46 -6.25 6.08
C GLN A 110 0.97 -7.30 7.09
N ARG A 111 0.10 -6.90 8.03
CA ARG A 111 -0.51 -7.83 8.99
C ARG A 111 -1.28 -8.93 8.27
N ASN A 112 -2.10 -8.56 7.30
CA ASN A 112 -2.87 -9.49 6.48
C ASN A 112 -1.95 -10.48 5.75
N LEU A 113 -0.81 -10.02 5.23
CA LEU A 113 0.20 -10.91 4.65
C LEU A 113 0.78 -11.88 5.69
N THR A 114 1.17 -11.39 6.87
CA THR A 114 1.78 -12.23 7.92
C THR A 114 0.81 -13.18 8.62
N SER A 115 -0.48 -12.85 8.68
CA SER A 115 -1.51 -13.71 9.27
C SER A 115 -2.00 -14.78 8.29
N ALA A 116 -1.81 -14.56 6.98
CA ALA A 116 -2.09 -15.55 5.95
C ALA A 116 -0.95 -16.57 5.74
N THR A 117 0.18 -16.41 6.44
CA THR A 117 1.37 -17.29 6.34
C THR A 117 1.49 -18.29 7.46
#